data_AF-A0AAQ3WYW6-F1
#
_entry.id   AF-A0AAQ3WYW6-F1
#
_cell.length_a   1.000
_cell.length_b   1.000
_cell.length_c   1.000
_cell.angle_alpha   90.00
_cell.angle_beta   90.00
_cell.angle_gamma   90.00
#
_symmetry.space_group_name_H-M   'P 1'
#
loop_
_entity.id
_entity.type
_entity.pdbx_description
1 polymer ?
#
loop_
_entity_poly.entity_id
_entity_poly.type
_entity_poly.pdbx_seq_one_letter_code
_entity_poly.pdbx_strand_id
1 'polypeptide(L)'
;MIQEGKRAVSRELTQILEFVDKVLVREHHKQMVIGDALETDVYHDSAGRHTIILMQPSKNRGMRTSMDFDSVNHALDVMRLSHNVSLSSSMNSAILNQ
;
A
#
# COMPACT_ATOMS: atom_id res chain seq x y z
N MET A 1 20.75 21.98 24.73
CA MET A 1 20.75 21.09 23.54
C MET A 1 19.88 19.84 23.71
N ILE A 2 20.04 19.04 24.78
CA ILE A 2 19.27 17.78 24.94
C ILE A 2 17.76 18.01 25.15
N GLN A 3 17.37 19.04 25.90
CA GLN A 3 15.95 19.38 26.11
C GLN A 3 15.28 19.94 24.85
N GLU A 4 16.00 20.74 24.05
CA GLU A 4 15.55 21.24 22.74
C GLU A 4 15.23 20.07 21.78
N GLY A 5 16.13 19.08 21.70
CA GLY A 5 15.94 17.90 20.86
C GLY A 5 14.73 17.06 21.27
N LYS A 6 14.52 16.86 22.58
CA LYS A 6 13.32 16.19 23.11
C LYS A 6 12.03 16.95 22.80
N ARG A 7 12.05 18.29 22.86
CA ARG A 7 10.92 19.14 22.50
C ARG A 7 10.60 19.11 21.01
N ALA A 8 11.62 19.05 20.16
CA ALA A 8 11.46 18.91 18.71
C ALA A 8 10.77 17.57 18.35
N VAL A 9 11.27 16.46 18.90
CA VAL A 9 10.68 15.12 18.70
C VAL A 9 9.24 15.07 19.20
N SER A 10 8.94 15.68 20.36
CA SER A 10 7.58 15.73 20.89
C SER A 10 6.61 16.50 19.98
N ARG A 11 7.08 17.57 19.31
CA ARG A 11 6.26 18.34 18.37
C ARG A 11 5.99 17.57 17.09
N GLU A 12 7.01 16.90 16.56
CA GLU A 12 6.87 16.03 15.37
C GLU A 12 5.90 14.88 15.64
N LEU A 13 6.00 14.22 16.79
CA LEU A 13 5.04 13.18 17.19
C LEU A 13 3.62 13.73 17.33
N THR A 14 3.46 14.94 17.89
CA THR A 14 2.15 15.61 17.99
C THR A 14 1.57 15.90 16.60
N GLN A 15 2.37 16.40 15.67
CA GLN A 15 1.95 16.68 14.29
C GLN A 15 1.56 15.41 13.53
N ILE A 16 2.28 14.31 13.72
CA ILE A 16 1.97 13.01 13.12
C ILE A 16 0.64 12.48 13.66
N LEU A 17 0.43 12.54 14.98
CA LEU A 17 -0.82 12.10 15.60
C LEU A 17 -2.02 12.93 15.14
N GLU A 18 -1.88 14.25 15.05
CA GLU A 18 -2.92 15.12 14.49
C GLU A 18 -3.20 14.84 13.01
N PHE A 19 -2.17 14.51 12.22
CA PHE A 19 -2.34 14.13 10.82
C PHE A 19 -3.13 12.83 10.69
N VAL A 20 -2.77 11.81 11.48
CA VAL A 20 -3.47 10.53 11.51
C VAL A 20 -4.92 10.72 11.94
N ASP A 21 -5.19 11.52 12.98
CA ASP A 21 -6.54 11.85 13.42
C ASP A 21 -7.36 12.57 12.31
N LYS A 22 -6.78 13.59 11.66
CA LYS A 22 -7.45 14.31 10.56
C LYS A 22 -7.65 13.48 9.29
N VAL A 23 -6.82 12.45 9.06
CA VAL A 23 -6.98 11.50 7.95
C VAL A 23 -8.06 10.49 8.29
N LEU A 24 -8.02 9.90 9.50
CA LEU A 24 -9.03 8.96 9.97
C LEU A 24 -10.41 9.60 10.06
N VAL A 25 -10.53 10.81 10.62
CA VAL A 25 -11.80 11.54 10.67
C VAL A 25 -12.33 11.86 9.27
N ARG A 26 -11.45 12.20 8.30
CA ARG A 26 -11.88 12.41 6.90
C ARG A 26 -12.33 11.13 6.20
N GLU A 27 -11.71 9.99 6.49
CA GLU A 27 -12.14 8.69 5.99
C GLU A 27 -13.47 8.27 6.63
N HIS A 28 -13.64 8.48 7.95
CA HIS A 28 -14.90 8.22 8.65
C HIS A 28 -16.04 9.16 8.22
N HIS A 29 -15.78 10.45 7.95
CA HIS A 29 -16.81 11.37 7.45
C HIS A 29 -17.21 11.06 6.01
N LYS A 30 -16.27 10.60 5.16
CA LYS A 30 -16.62 10.08 3.84
C LYS A 30 -17.46 8.80 3.94
N GLN A 31 -17.22 7.95 4.92
CA GLN A 31 -18.07 6.78 5.18
C GLN A 31 -19.45 7.16 5.75
N MET A 32 -19.55 8.13 6.66
CA MET A 32 -20.84 8.55 7.22
C MET A 32 -21.73 9.29 6.22
N VAL A 33 -21.17 10.04 5.27
CA VAL A 33 -21.96 10.67 4.19
C VAL A 33 -22.54 9.63 3.21
N ILE A 34 -22.04 8.39 3.25
CA ILE A 34 -22.52 7.24 2.45
C ILE A 34 -23.45 6.33 3.28
N GLY A 35 -23.62 6.58 4.59
CA GLY A 35 -24.39 5.70 5.49
C GLY A 35 -25.92 5.89 5.47
N ASP A 36 -26.42 7.00 4.94
CA ASP A 36 -27.86 7.36 4.99
C ASP A 36 -28.59 7.22 3.64
N ALA A 37 -27.92 6.69 2.61
CA ALA A 37 -28.53 6.51 1.29
C ALA A 37 -28.53 5.03 0.91
N LEU A 38 -29.68 4.39 1.16
CA LEU A 38 -30.13 3.11 0.61
C LEU A 38 -29.24 1.89 0.84
N GLU A 39 -29.75 1.04 1.72
CA GLU A 39 -29.90 -0.39 1.49
C GLU A 39 -30.30 -0.66 0.02
N THR A 40 -29.29 -0.93 -0.81
CA THR A 40 -29.42 -1.65 -2.08
C THR A 40 -28.22 -2.57 -2.15
N ASP A 41 -28.52 -3.86 -1.99
CA ASP A 41 -27.63 -5.00 -2.07
C ASP A 41 -26.79 -5.02 -3.34
N VAL A 42 -25.71 -4.26 -3.39
CA VAL A 42 -24.69 -4.51 -4.41
C VAL A 42 -23.30 -4.05 -3.97
N TYR A 43 -22.54 -5.03 -3.48
CA TYR A 43 -21.13 -5.19 -3.81
C TYR A 43 -20.92 -5.40 -5.34
N HIS A 44 -21.71 -4.76 -6.22
CA HIS A 44 -21.44 -4.64 -7.65
C HIS A 44 -20.48 -3.47 -7.83
N ASP A 45 -19.19 -3.77 -7.93
CA ASP A 45 -18.36 -3.35 -9.08
C ASP A 45 -16.97 -4.02 -9.00
N SER A 46 -16.94 -5.30 -8.59
CA SER A 46 -15.68 -6.07 -8.43
C SER A 46 -15.37 -6.98 -9.62
N ALA A 47 -15.99 -6.74 -10.78
CA ALA A 47 -15.73 -7.45 -12.02
C ALA A 47 -15.70 -6.45 -13.19
N GLY A 48 -14.55 -5.78 -13.40
CA GLY A 48 -14.39 -4.89 -14.56
C GLY A 48 -13.34 -3.79 -14.44
N ARG A 49 -12.75 -3.57 -13.25
CA ARG A 49 -11.69 -2.56 -13.10
C ARG A 49 -10.35 -3.13 -13.57
N HIS A 50 -10.06 -2.92 -14.85
CA HIS A 50 -8.74 -3.11 -15.42
C HIS A 50 -7.68 -2.43 -14.55
N THR A 51 -6.67 -3.19 -14.13
CA THR A 51 -5.67 -2.80 -13.15
C THR A 51 -4.29 -2.90 -13.78
N ILE A 52 -3.50 -1.82 -13.66
CA ILE A 52 -2.13 -1.75 -14.18
C ILE A 52 -1.17 -1.67 -12.99
N ILE A 53 -0.22 -2.60 -12.91
CA ILE A 53 0.88 -2.55 -11.94
C ILE A 53 2.10 -1.93 -12.64
N LEU A 54 2.69 -0.92 -12.00
CA LEU A 54 3.99 -0.36 -12.38
C LEU A 54 5.03 -0.79 -11.35
N MET A 55 5.96 -1.65 -11.74
CA MET A 55 7.04 -2.13 -10.86
C MET A 55 8.34 -1.40 -11.19
N GLN A 56 9.07 -1.01 -10.15
CA GLN A 56 10.40 -0.44 -10.28
C GLN A 56 11.33 -1.09 -9.23
N PRO A 57 12.04 -2.18 -9.58
CA PRO A 57 12.83 -2.96 -8.64
C PRO A 57 14.04 -2.20 -8.07
N SER A 58 14.53 -1.17 -8.75
CA SER A 58 15.68 -0.37 -8.32
C SER A 58 15.52 1.10 -8.71
N LYS A 59 16.45 1.96 -8.26
CA LYS A 59 16.47 3.37 -8.69
C LYS A 59 16.74 3.55 -10.20
N ASN A 60 17.22 2.50 -10.88
CA ASN A 60 17.43 2.52 -12.32
C ASN A 60 16.07 2.52 -13.05
N ARG A 61 15.75 3.64 -13.70
CA ARG A 61 14.50 3.80 -14.46
C ARG A 61 14.36 2.81 -15.63
N GLY A 62 15.48 2.33 -16.17
CA GLY A 62 15.49 1.33 -17.26
C GLY A 62 15.00 -0.05 -16.83
N MET A 63 14.84 -0.30 -15.52
CA MET A 63 14.30 -1.56 -14.99
C MET A 63 12.80 -1.47 -14.66
N ARG A 64 12.13 -0.37 -15.00
CA ARG A 64 10.69 -0.23 -14.78
C ARG A 64 9.93 -1.17 -15.72
N THR A 65 9.00 -1.94 -15.16
CA THR A 65 8.11 -2.83 -15.91
C THR A 65 6.65 -2.50 -15.61
N SER A 66 5.76 -2.82 -16.53
CA SER A 66 4.31 -2.69 -16.37
C SER A 66 3.62 -4.01 -16.64
N MET A 67 2.51 -4.27 -15.96
CA MET A 67 1.70 -5.47 -16.18
C MET A 67 0.22 -5.16 -15.97
N ASP A 68 -0.61 -5.71 -16.84
CA ASP A 68 -2.04 -5.43 -16.91
C ASP A 68 -2.87 -6.62 -16.41
N PHE A 69 -3.98 -6.33 -15.74
CA PHE A 69 -4.86 -7.32 -15.13
C PHE A 69 -6.33 -6.92 -15.27
N ASP A 70 -7.20 -7.90 -15.45
CA ASP A 70 -8.65 -7.66 -15.56
C ASP A 70 -9.33 -7.43 -14.20
N SER A 71 -8.62 -7.67 -13.09
CA SER A 71 -9.11 -7.40 -11.74
C SER A 71 -7.99 -7.09 -10.74
N VAL A 72 -8.35 -6.35 -9.69
CA VAL A 72 -7.46 -6.04 -8.55
C VAL A 72 -7.01 -7.31 -7.83
N ASN A 73 -7.88 -8.30 -7.68
CA ASN A 73 -7.54 -9.54 -6.97
C ASN A 73 -6.46 -10.33 -7.70
N HIS A 74 -6.58 -10.44 -9.02
CA HIS A 74 -5.57 -11.10 -9.84
C HIS A 74 -4.20 -10.39 -9.76
N ALA A 75 -4.21 -9.06 -9.80
CA ALA A 75 -3.01 -8.24 -9.61
C ALA A 75 -2.32 -8.49 -8.26
N LEU A 76 -3.10 -8.58 -7.16
CA LEU A 76 -2.57 -8.82 -5.82
C LEU A 76 -1.99 -10.22 -5.64
N ASP A 77 -2.61 -11.24 -6.23
CA ASP A 77 -2.12 -12.62 -6.14
C ASP A 77 -0.77 -12.78 -6.85
N VAL A 78 -0.61 -12.16 -8.02
CA VAL A 78 0.68 -12.16 -8.74
C VAL A 78 1.78 -11.44 -7.96
N MET A 79 1.47 -10.33 -7.28
CA MET A 79 2.44 -9.64 -6.43
C MET A 79 2.92 -10.51 -5.25
N ARG A 80 2.01 -11.25 -4.60
CA ARG A 80 2.36 -12.18 -3.51
C ARG A 80 3.25 -13.31 -4.00
N LEU A 81 2.92 -13.89 -5.15
CA LEU A 81 3.74 -14.92 -5.79
C LEU A 81 5.13 -14.41 -6.13
N SER A 82 5.24 -13.22 -6.73
CA SER A 82 6.51 -12.59 -7.10
C SER A 82 7.43 -12.38 -5.91
N HIS A 83 6.89 -11.89 -4.78
CA HIS A 83 7.65 -11.73 -3.54
C HIS A 83 8.19 -13.07 -3.01
N ASN A 84 7.35 -14.10 -2.99
CA ASN A 84 7.77 -15.43 -2.51
C ASN A 84 8.85 -16.06 -3.39
N VAL A 85 8.72 -15.95 -4.71
CA VAL A 85 9.74 -16.41 -5.66
C VAL A 85 11.07 -15.67 -5.45
N SER A 86 11.02 -14.35 -5.27
CA SER A 86 12.22 -13.55 -5.01
C SER A 86 12.90 -13.94 -3.69
N LEU A 87 12.13 -14.19 -2.64
CA LEU A 87 12.67 -14.68 -1.36
C LEU A 87 13.32 -16.05 -1.50
N SER A 88 12.65 -17.01 -2.14
CA SER A 88 13.20 -18.35 -2.36
C SER A 88 14.47 -18.32 -3.21
N SER A 89 14.51 -17.51 -4.27
CA SER A 89 15.70 -17.33 -5.09
C SER A 89 16.87 -16.75 -4.28
N SER A 90 16.62 -15.74 -3.45
CA SER A 90 17.62 -15.15 -2.57
C SER A 90 18.15 -16.18 -1.57
N MET A 91 17.29 -16.97 -0.95
CA MET A 91 17.70 -17.99 0.02
C MET A 91 18.54 -19.10 -0.63
N ASN A 92 18.15 -19.57 -1.82
CA ASN A 92 18.90 -20.59 -2.54
C ASN A 92 20.28 -20.10 -2.98
N SER A 93 20.39 -18.83 -3.39
CA SER A 93 21.69 -18.22 -3.74
C SER A 93 22.63 -18.10 -2.54
N ALA A 94 22.10 -17.91 -1.33
CA ALA A 94 22.89 -17.82 -0.10
C ALA A 94 23.39 -19.19 0.39
N ILE A 95 22.67 -20.27 0.06
CA ILE A 95 23.07 -21.65 0.36
C ILE A 95 24.15 -22.14 -0.61
N LEU A 96 24.05 -21.81 -1.90
CA LEU A 96 24.98 -22.29 -2.94
C LEU A 96 26.37 -21.62 -2.90
N ASN A 97 26.50 -20.47 -2.24
CA ASN A 97 27.76 -19.73 -2.10
C ASN A 97 28.49 -20.00 -0.77
N GLN A 98 28.12 -21.07 -0.06
CA GLN A 98 28.82 -21.60 1.13
C GLN A 98 29.56 -22.88 0.75
#